data_AF-A0A1L9U4V0-F1
#
_entry.id   AF-A0A1L9U4V0-F1
#
_cell.length_a   1.000
_cell.length_b   1.000
_cell.length_c   1.000
_cell.angle_alpha   90.00
_cell.angle_beta   90.00
_cell.angle_gamma   90.00
#
_symmetry.space_group_name_H-M   'P 1'
#
loop_
_entity.id
_entity.type
_entity.pdbx_description
1 polymer ?
#
loop_
_entity_poly.entity_id
_entity_poly.type
_entity_poly.pdbx_seq_one_letter_code
_entity_poly.pdbx_strand_id
1 'polypeptide(L)'
;MGPAAKRRKVASKVEEVTFDAADRQEFLTGFRKRKQQRIKHAQEIAAQKAREIKREERKRIREERTAEFQRAIEEHKKQLKRLKEEDSDEENSSSASEEEGDQEWEGFEEPPAVDYEAEYIDEDKYTTVTVEEMDPSKEGLLRSAGNDSDEEEDEEQTKTTPAPDTNANPAGDKTKKKTNTKPKKKKKTFRYETKEERKLTRMKERASKSRKAQARRDRS
;
A
#
# COMPACT_ATOMS: atom_id res chain seq x y z
N MET A 1 13.05 -10.17 41.56
CA MET A 1 12.24 -8.94 41.44
C MET A 1 11.29 -9.12 40.27
N GLY A 2 9.97 -9.22 40.52
CA GLY A 2 8.97 -9.42 39.46
C GLY A 2 8.60 -8.11 38.75
N PRO A 3 8.05 -8.17 37.52
CA PRO A 3 7.72 -6.98 36.74
C PRO A 3 6.64 -6.13 37.44
N ALA A 4 6.86 -4.82 37.50
CA ALA A 4 5.96 -3.88 38.16
C ALA A 4 4.55 -3.93 37.55
N ALA A 5 3.53 -4.03 38.41
CA ALA A 5 2.14 -4.07 37.98
C ALA A 5 1.77 -2.77 37.25
N LYS A 6 1.32 -2.88 35.99
CA LYS A 6 0.85 -1.73 35.19
C LYS A 6 -0.30 -1.03 35.90
N ARG A 7 -0.04 0.15 36.46
CA ARG A 7 -1.07 1.05 36.98
C ARG A 7 -1.96 1.50 35.82
N ARG A 8 -3.25 1.18 35.89
CA ARG A 8 -4.24 1.60 34.90
C ARG A 8 -4.32 3.13 34.94
N LYS A 9 -4.06 3.81 33.82
CA LYS A 9 -4.29 5.26 33.70
C LYS A 9 -5.77 5.51 33.95
N VAL A 10 -6.10 6.09 35.10
CA VAL A 10 -7.45 6.58 35.39
C VAL A 10 -7.54 7.89 34.61
N ALA A 11 -8.45 7.97 33.64
CA ALA A 11 -8.74 9.22 32.96
C ALA A 11 -9.11 10.28 34.01
N SER A 12 -8.76 11.54 33.76
CA SER A 12 -9.08 12.68 34.63
C SER A 12 -10.54 12.60 35.07
N LYS A 13 -10.76 12.66 36.38
CA LYS A 13 -12.08 12.59 36.97
C LYS A 13 -12.84 13.83 36.51
N VAL A 14 -13.88 13.64 35.70
CA VAL A 14 -14.74 14.75 35.26
C VAL A 14 -15.42 15.30 36.52
N GLU A 15 -15.17 16.56 36.84
CA GLU A 15 -15.63 17.19 38.09
C GLU A 15 -17.13 17.49 38.03
N GLU A 16 -17.66 17.87 36.86
CA GLU A 16 -19.07 18.20 36.67
C GLU A 16 -19.59 17.67 35.33
N VAL A 17 -20.81 17.12 35.33
CA VAL A 17 -21.50 16.63 34.12
C VAL A 17 -22.76 17.46 33.90
N THR A 18 -22.74 18.32 32.89
CA THR A 18 -23.90 19.11 32.46
C THR A 18 -24.76 18.30 31.50
N PHE A 19 -26.06 18.18 31.78
CA PHE A 19 -27.02 17.50 30.91
C PHE A 19 -27.88 18.52 30.17
N ASP A 20 -27.49 18.86 28.95
CA ASP A 20 -28.35 19.63 28.05
C ASP A 20 -29.39 18.72 27.40
N ALA A 21 -30.65 19.16 27.45
CA ALA A 21 -31.76 18.47 26.81
C ALA A 21 -31.64 18.49 25.28
N ALA A 22 -31.05 19.55 24.70
CA ALA A 22 -30.83 19.65 23.26
C ALA A 22 -29.80 18.61 22.79
N ASP A 23 -28.63 18.54 23.45
CA ASP A 23 -27.62 17.51 23.19
C ASP A 23 -28.17 16.10 23.37
N ARG A 24 -29.04 15.89 24.38
CA ARG A 24 -29.71 14.60 24.58
C ARG A 24 -30.63 14.26 23.41
N GLN A 25 -31.40 15.22 22.89
CA GLN A 25 -32.26 15.00 21.73
C GLN A 25 -31.44 14.71 20.47
N GLU A 26 -30.37 15.45 20.22
CA GLU A 26 -29.44 15.17 19.12
C GLU A 26 -28.73 13.83 19.28
N PHE A 27 -28.40 13.44 20.51
CA PHE A 27 -27.84 12.13 20.78
C PHE A 27 -28.87 11.03 20.48
N LEU A 28 -30.13 11.18 20.89
CA LEU A 28 -31.15 10.16 20.64
C LEU A 28 -31.64 10.10 19.18
N THR A 29 -31.58 11.18 18.42
CA THR A 29 -32.08 11.21 17.03
C THR A 29 -30.96 11.14 15.99
N GLY A 30 -29.75 11.59 16.34
CA GLY A 30 -28.60 11.72 15.45
C GLY A 30 -27.78 10.44 15.22
N PHE A 31 -28.33 9.24 15.44
CA PHE A 31 -27.59 7.98 15.28
C PHE A 31 -26.96 7.83 13.89
N ARG A 32 -27.68 8.21 12.83
CA ARG A 32 -27.16 8.21 11.44
C ARG A 32 -25.99 9.18 11.29
N LYS A 33 -26.11 10.40 11.84
CA LYS A 33 -25.03 11.41 11.83
C LYS A 33 -23.78 10.87 12.55
N ARG A 34 -23.92 10.29 13.75
CA ARG A 34 -22.79 9.68 14.48
C ARG A 34 -22.19 8.47 13.78
N LYS A 35 -23.01 7.66 13.09
CA LYS A 35 -22.50 6.54 12.29
C LYS A 35 -21.67 7.05 11.13
N GLN A 36 -22.16 8.07 10.41
CA GLN A 36 -21.42 8.71 9.33
C GLN A 36 -20.14 9.38 9.84
N GLN A 37 -20.17 10.09 10.96
CA GLN A 37 -18.98 10.67 11.59
C GLN A 37 -17.94 9.61 11.95
N ARG A 38 -18.37 8.47 12.52
CA ARG A 38 -17.46 7.35 12.81
C ARG A 38 -16.82 6.77 11.54
N ILE A 39 -17.60 6.66 10.46
CA ILE A 39 -17.08 6.19 9.17
C ILE A 39 -16.07 7.20 8.61
N LYS A 40 -16.41 8.49 8.59
CA LYS A 40 -15.52 9.56 8.14
C LYS A 40 -14.22 9.63 8.94
N HIS A 41 -14.32 9.60 10.26
CA HIS A 41 -13.16 9.58 11.15
C HIS A 41 -12.27 8.34 10.92
N ALA A 42 -12.86 7.17 10.69
CA ALA A 42 -12.09 5.97 10.33
C ALA A 42 -11.37 6.12 8.97
N GLN A 43 -12.03 6.73 7.98
CA GLN A 43 -11.43 7.05 6.69
C GLN A 43 -10.29 8.07 6.81
N GLU A 44 -10.48 9.12 7.62
CA GLU A 44 -9.47 10.14 7.89
C GLU A 44 -8.22 9.54 8.56
N ILE A 45 -8.39 8.70 9.57
CA ILE A 45 -7.27 8.00 10.22
C ILE A 45 -6.55 7.09 9.21
N ALA A 46 -7.29 6.37 8.37
CA ALA A 46 -6.68 5.52 7.35
C ALA A 46 -5.87 6.35 6.33
N ALA A 47 -6.41 7.50 5.91
CA ALA A 47 -5.73 8.41 5.00
C ALA A 47 -4.48 9.04 5.64
N GLN A 48 -4.53 9.44 6.91
CA GLN A 48 -3.38 9.96 7.65
C GLN A 48 -2.26 8.92 7.73
N LYS A 49 -2.59 7.70 8.14
CA LYS A 49 -1.63 6.59 8.20
C LYS A 49 -1.01 6.27 6.84
N ALA A 50 -1.82 6.25 5.78
CA ALA A 50 -1.32 6.01 4.42
C ALA A 50 -0.34 7.11 3.97
N ARG A 51 -0.60 8.38 4.33
CA ARG A 51 0.32 9.50 4.05
C ARG A 51 1.62 9.38 4.83
N GLU A 52 1.56 8.99 6.09
CA GLU A 52 2.75 8.76 6.94
C GLU A 52 3.61 7.63 6.37
N ILE A 53 3.01 6.49 6.04
CA ILE A 53 3.72 5.35 5.42
C ILE A 53 4.41 5.77 4.12
N LYS A 54 3.69 6.45 3.21
CA LYS A 54 4.29 6.95 1.96
C LYS A 54 5.46 7.92 2.21
N ARG A 55 5.38 8.75 3.25
CA ARG A 55 6.46 9.68 3.61
C ARG A 55 7.68 8.92 4.12
N GLU A 56 7.47 7.92 4.98
CA GLU A 56 8.53 7.06 5.51
C GLU A 56 9.18 6.24 4.39
N GLU A 57 8.40 5.67 3.48
CA GLU A 57 8.91 4.93 2.31
C GLU A 57 9.78 5.82 1.43
N ARG A 58 9.33 7.04 1.10
CA ARG A 58 10.15 7.99 0.33
C ARG A 58 11.43 8.37 1.07
N LYS A 59 11.38 8.51 2.39
CA LYS A 59 12.57 8.78 3.20
C LYS A 59 13.55 7.61 3.14
N ARG A 60 13.07 6.37 3.28
CA ARG A 60 13.88 5.15 3.17
C ARG A 60 14.53 5.04 1.79
N ILE A 61 13.78 5.24 0.71
CA ILE A 61 14.34 5.20 -0.66
C ILE A 61 15.45 6.23 -0.83
N ARG A 62 15.29 7.45 -0.28
CA ARG A 62 16.35 8.46 -0.34
C ARG A 62 17.58 8.03 0.47
N GLU A 63 17.38 7.53 1.68
CA GLU A 63 18.47 7.04 2.54
C GLU A 63 19.22 5.88 1.88
N GLU A 64 18.50 4.92 1.31
CA GLU A 64 19.04 3.79 0.54
C GLU A 64 19.88 4.28 -0.64
N ARG A 65 19.35 5.17 -1.48
CA ARG A 65 20.10 5.75 -2.60
C ARG A 65 21.35 6.50 -2.15
N THR A 66 21.26 7.28 -1.07
CA THR A 66 22.43 8.00 -0.54
C THR A 66 23.49 7.06 0.00
N ALA A 67 23.08 5.97 0.68
CA ALA A 67 23.99 4.97 1.20
C ALA A 67 24.65 4.16 0.09
N GLU A 68 23.90 3.79 -0.95
CA GLU A 68 24.43 3.14 -2.16
C GLU A 68 25.45 4.02 -2.86
N PHE A 69 25.15 5.31 -3.04
CA PHE A 69 26.08 6.27 -3.63
C PHE A 69 27.36 6.44 -2.80
N GLN A 70 27.24 6.53 -1.47
CA GLN A 70 28.41 6.59 -0.57
C GLN A 70 29.27 5.32 -0.68
N ARG A 71 28.65 4.14 -0.70
CA ARG A 71 29.37 2.87 -0.91
C ARG A 71 30.09 2.84 -2.25
N ALA A 72 29.43 3.27 -3.32
CA ALA A 72 30.05 3.34 -4.65
C ALA A 72 31.27 4.28 -4.66
N ILE A 73 31.19 5.44 -4.00
CA ILE A 73 32.33 6.35 -3.85
C ILE A 73 33.46 5.71 -3.03
N GLU A 74 33.14 5.03 -1.93
CA GLU A 74 34.14 4.35 -1.10
C GLU A 74 34.83 3.22 -1.86
N GLU A 75 34.08 2.43 -2.63
CA GLU A 75 34.60 1.38 -3.50
C GLU A 75 35.49 1.96 -4.60
N HIS A 76 35.06 3.03 -5.27
CA HIS A 76 35.85 3.72 -6.29
C HIS A 76 37.15 4.30 -5.71
N LYS A 77 37.08 4.96 -4.54
CA LYS A 77 38.27 5.44 -3.82
C LYS A 77 39.21 4.30 -3.45
N LYS A 78 38.68 3.13 -3.09
CA LYS A 78 39.47 1.93 -2.78
C LYS A 78 40.14 1.37 -4.04
N GLN A 79 39.45 1.36 -5.18
CA GLN A 79 40.02 0.96 -6.47
C GLN A 79 41.15 1.92 -6.90
N LEU A 80 40.92 3.24 -6.84
CA LEU A 80 41.97 4.22 -7.13
C LEU A 80 43.19 4.11 -6.21
N LYS A 81 42.96 3.84 -4.91
CA LYS A 81 44.07 3.58 -3.97
C LYS A 81 44.86 2.32 -4.33
N ARG A 82 44.19 1.24 -4.75
CA ARG A 82 44.86 0.01 -5.20
C ARG A 82 45.68 0.25 -6.45
N LEU A 83 45.10 0.92 -7.45
CA LEU A 83 45.81 1.30 -8.67
C LEU A 83 47.03 2.18 -8.37
N LYS A 84 46.89 3.17 -7.47
CA LYS A 84 48.01 4.02 -7.04
C LYS A 84 49.08 3.25 -6.27
N GLU A 85 48.71 2.23 -5.50
CA GLU A 85 49.66 1.38 -4.78
C GLU A 85 50.39 0.42 -5.74
N GLU A 86 49.69 -0.15 -6.72
CA GLU A 86 50.26 -0.98 -7.79
C GLU A 86 51.20 -0.16 -8.71
N ASP A 87 50.81 1.05 -9.12
CA ASP A 87 51.60 1.96 -9.97
C ASP A 87 52.81 2.56 -9.22
N SER A 88 52.73 2.66 -7.88
CA SER A 88 53.85 3.10 -7.03
C SER A 88 54.94 2.04 -6.85
N ASP A 89 54.66 0.76 -7.14
CA ASP A 89 55.68 -0.30 -7.17
C ASP A 89 56.28 -0.47 -8.56
N GLU A 90 55.67 0.09 -9.62
CA GLU A 90 56.04 -0.22 -11.00
C GLU A 90 56.77 0.85 -11.80
N GLU A 91 56.74 2.17 -11.49
CA GLU A 91 57.60 3.11 -12.23
C GLU A 91 58.18 4.29 -11.40
N ASN A 92 59.45 4.12 -11.00
CA ASN A 92 60.48 5.14 -11.26
C ASN A 92 60.77 5.15 -12.77
N SER A 93 59.81 5.64 -13.58
CA SER A 93 60.01 5.94 -14.99
C SER A 93 58.80 6.73 -15.55
N SER A 94 59.13 7.68 -16.41
CA SER A 94 58.30 8.25 -17.47
C SER A 94 56.86 8.73 -17.13
N SER A 95 56.67 9.95 -16.66
CA SER A 95 56.58 11.18 -17.49
C SER A 95 55.41 11.24 -18.48
N ALA A 96 54.61 12.30 -18.29
CA ALA A 96 53.91 13.11 -19.29
C ALA A 96 52.67 12.53 -20.00
N SER A 97 51.50 13.04 -19.61
CA SER A 97 50.53 13.62 -20.55
C SER A 97 49.50 14.44 -19.77
N GLU A 98 49.87 15.69 -19.46
CA GLU A 98 48.87 16.74 -19.29
C GLU A 98 48.45 17.19 -20.69
N GLU A 99 47.28 16.74 -21.12
CA GLU A 99 46.53 17.36 -22.22
C GLU A 99 45.06 17.39 -21.84
N GLU A 100 44.73 18.34 -20.95
CA GLU A 100 43.37 18.83 -20.74
C GLU A 100 42.93 19.55 -22.02
N GLY A 101 42.42 18.77 -22.97
CA GLY A 101 41.61 19.29 -24.07
C GLY A 101 40.19 19.48 -23.58
N ASP A 102 39.74 20.73 -23.48
CA ASP A 102 38.33 21.13 -23.43
C ASP A 102 37.59 20.53 -24.63
N GLN A 103 37.12 19.30 -24.50
CA GLN A 103 36.12 18.73 -25.41
C GLN A 103 34.76 19.22 -24.94
N GLU A 104 34.46 20.45 -25.34
CA GLU A 104 33.11 21.02 -25.33
C GLU A 104 32.18 20.01 -26.03
N TRP A 105 31.22 19.51 -25.24
CA TRP A 105 30.26 18.51 -25.67
C TRP A 105 29.36 19.09 -26.78
N GLU A 106 29.70 18.80 -28.04
CA GLU A 106 28.81 18.95 -29.19
C GLU A 106 27.66 17.96 -29.01
N GLY A 107 26.46 18.46 -28.72
CA GLY A 107 25.27 17.63 -28.53
C GLY A 107 24.98 16.71 -29.72
N PHE A 108 24.14 15.70 -29.49
CA PHE A 108 23.74 14.75 -30.53
C PHE A 108 23.05 15.48 -31.70
N GLU A 109 23.38 15.09 -32.93
CA GLU A 109 22.62 15.50 -34.12
C GLU A 109 21.17 15.04 -33.97
N GLU A 110 20.24 15.98 -34.06
CA GLU A 110 18.82 15.71 -34.01
C GLU A 110 18.45 14.79 -35.17
N PRO A 111 17.97 13.55 -34.91
CA PRO A 111 17.63 12.63 -35.98
C PRO A 111 16.48 13.24 -36.82
N PRO A 112 16.43 12.95 -38.13
CA PRO A 112 15.37 13.46 -38.99
C PRO A 112 14.00 13.08 -38.43
N ALA A 113 13.04 14.01 -38.51
CA ALA A 113 11.66 13.79 -38.11
C ALA A 113 11.08 12.64 -38.94
N VAL A 114 10.97 11.46 -38.33
CA VAL A 114 10.36 10.30 -38.93
C VAL A 114 9.12 9.97 -38.13
N ASP A 115 7.96 10.20 -38.73
CA ASP A 115 6.67 9.74 -38.24
C ASP A 115 6.65 8.21 -38.33
N TYR A 116 7.05 7.54 -37.25
CA TYR A 116 7.05 6.09 -37.17
C TYR A 116 5.66 5.57 -36.80
N GLU A 117 4.88 5.15 -37.80
CA GLU A 117 3.69 4.32 -37.59
C GLU A 117 4.11 2.86 -37.43
N ALA A 118 4.17 2.36 -36.19
CA ALA A 118 4.45 0.96 -35.90
C ALA A 118 3.14 0.19 -35.67
N GLU A 119 2.72 -0.61 -36.65
CA GLU A 119 1.59 -1.52 -36.52
C GLU A 119 1.96 -2.71 -35.61
N TYR A 120 1.45 -2.72 -34.37
CA TYR A 120 1.56 -3.87 -33.47
C TYR A 120 0.29 -4.73 -33.59
N ILE A 121 0.42 -5.91 -34.20
CA ILE A 121 -0.68 -6.88 -34.31
C ILE A 121 -0.63 -7.79 -33.09
N ASP A 122 -1.53 -7.55 -32.13
CA ASP A 122 -1.86 -8.51 -31.08
C ASP A 122 -3.26 -9.06 -31.40
N GLU A 123 -3.39 -10.39 -31.51
CA GLU A 123 -4.50 -11.10 -32.19
C GLU A 123 -5.92 -10.81 -31.66
N ASP A 124 -6.07 -10.08 -30.53
CA ASP A 124 -7.37 -9.82 -29.90
C ASP A 124 -7.67 -8.32 -29.61
N LYS A 125 -6.77 -7.36 -29.89
CA LYS A 125 -7.03 -5.92 -29.64
C LYS A 125 -6.30 -4.99 -30.61
N TYR A 126 -7.04 -4.28 -31.44
CA TYR A 126 -6.53 -3.17 -32.24
C TYR A 126 -6.52 -1.88 -31.41
N THR A 127 -5.34 -1.43 -30.99
CA THR A 127 -5.14 -0.10 -30.39
C THR A 127 -4.02 0.61 -31.13
N THR A 128 -4.30 1.77 -31.72
CA THR A 128 -3.28 2.62 -32.34
C THR A 128 -2.74 3.59 -31.29
N VAL A 129 -1.40 3.66 -31.17
CA VAL A 129 -0.72 4.64 -30.33
C VAL A 129 -0.08 5.67 -31.25
N THR A 130 -0.60 6.89 -31.24
CA THR A 130 -0.04 8.03 -31.97
C THR A 130 0.89 8.81 -31.07
N VAL A 131 2.15 9.00 -31.49
CA VAL A 131 3.13 9.83 -30.79
C VAL A 131 3.16 11.20 -31.48
N GLU A 132 2.69 12.24 -30.80
CA GLU A 132 2.72 13.62 -31.28
C GLU A 132 3.81 14.40 -30.52
N GLU A 133 4.53 15.27 -31.20
CA GLU A 133 5.57 16.11 -30.60
C GLU A 133 4.96 17.15 -29.66
N MET A 134 5.31 17.05 -28.38
CA MET A 134 4.89 18.01 -27.36
C MET A 134 5.96 19.09 -27.19
N ASP A 135 5.61 20.34 -27.50
CA ASP A 135 6.50 21.49 -27.28
C ASP A 135 6.91 21.57 -25.79
N PRO A 136 8.22 21.52 -25.45
CA PRO A 136 8.71 21.60 -24.07
C PRO A 136 8.48 22.98 -23.43
N SER A 137 7.96 23.96 -24.18
CA SER A 137 7.53 25.23 -23.62
C SER A 137 6.41 25.02 -22.58
N LYS A 138 6.41 25.86 -21.53
CA LYS A 138 5.49 25.74 -20.39
C LYS A 138 4.02 25.72 -20.81
N GLU A 139 3.69 26.27 -21.97
CA GLU A 139 2.32 26.32 -22.50
C GLU A 139 1.85 24.98 -23.07
N GLY A 140 2.73 24.19 -23.70
CA GLY A 140 2.40 22.85 -24.21
C GLY A 140 1.99 21.90 -23.08
N LEU A 141 2.69 21.95 -21.94
CA LEU A 141 2.43 21.11 -20.77
C LEU A 141 1.08 21.36 -20.09
N LEU A 142 0.51 22.56 -20.22
CA LEU A 142 -0.81 22.85 -19.66
C LEU A 142 -1.96 22.36 -20.55
N ARG A 143 -1.76 22.25 -21.87
CA ARG A 143 -2.81 21.83 -22.81
C ARG A 143 -3.15 20.35 -22.67
N SER A 144 -2.15 19.48 -22.44
CA SER A 144 -2.38 18.04 -22.25
C SER A 144 -3.11 17.71 -20.95
N ALA A 145 -2.99 18.54 -19.92
CA ALA A 145 -3.68 18.34 -18.64
C ALA A 145 -5.16 18.78 -18.66
N GLY A 146 -5.58 19.54 -19.68
CA GLY A 146 -6.93 20.11 -19.78
C GLY A 146 -7.91 19.33 -20.66
N ASN A 147 -7.45 18.37 -21.46
CA ASN A 147 -8.25 17.70 -22.49
C ASN A 147 -8.72 16.27 -22.11
N ASP A 148 -8.59 15.87 -20.84
CA ASP A 148 -9.04 14.56 -20.31
C ASP A 148 -10.25 14.71 -19.37
N SER A 149 -11.07 15.74 -19.59
CA SER A 149 -12.23 16.06 -18.74
C SER A 149 -13.44 16.47 -19.57
N ASP A 150 -14.01 15.49 -20.27
CA ASP A 150 -15.40 15.40 -20.74
C ASP A 150 -15.54 13.96 -21.29
N GLU A 151 -16.59 13.17 -21.12
CA GLU A 151 -17.92 13.32 -20.53
C GLU A 151 -18.48 11.88 -20.63
N GLU A 152 -18.76 11.18 -19.53
CA GLU A 152 -19.59 9.95 -19.56
C GLU A 152 -20.34 9.86 -18.22
N GLU A 153 -21.44 10.61 -18.15
CA GLU A 153 -22.58 10.31 -17.29
C GLU A 153 -23.39 9.18 -17.95
N ASP A 154 -23.63 8.08 -17.24
CA ASP A 154 -24.96 7.47 -17.32
C ASP A 154 -25.32 6.60 -16.10
N GLU A 155 -26.61 6.67 -15.81
CA GLU A 155 -27.35 6.21 -14.65
C GLU A 155 -27.57 4.68 -14.71
N GLU A 156 -27.84 3.89 -13.66
CA GLU A 156 -29.17 3.78 -13.06
C GLU A 156 -29.20 2.74 -11.90
N GLN A 157 -29.93 3.14 -10.86
CA GLN A 157 -31.00 2.43 -10.15
C GLN A 157 -30.81 1.14 -9.30
N THR A 158 -31.03 1.38 -8.00
CA THR A 158 -32.02 0.79 -7.08
C THR A 158 -32.24 -0.73 -6.96
N LYS A 159 -32.24 -1.22 -5.70
CA LYS A 159 -33.41 -1.85 -5.06
C LYS A 159 -33.23 -2.09 -3.56
N THR A 160 -34.34 -1.89 -2.86
CA THR A 160 -34.54 -1.76 -1.41
C THR A 160 -35.08 -3.05 -0.76
N THR A 161 -34.52 -3.43 0.42
CA THR A 161 -35.16 -3.99 1.65
C THR A 161 -35.96 -5.33 1.57
N PRO A 162 -36.34 -6.02 2.68
CA PRO A 162 -36.32 -5.66 4.11
C PRO A 162 -35.80 -6.73 5.09
N ALA A 163 -35.79 -6.37 6.39
CA ALA A 163 -35.53 -7.21 7.57
C ALA A 163 -36.70 -8.19 7.86
N PRO A 164 -36.57 -9.10 8.84
CA PRO A 164 -37.20 -8.80 10.13
C PRO A 164 -36.43 -9.21 11.40
N ASP A 165 -36.87 -8.61 12.50
CA ASP A 165 -36.45 -8.69 13.90
C ASP A 165 -36.44 -10.10 14.53
N THR A 166 -35.67 -10.26 15.62
CA THR A 166 -36.23 -10.74 16.90
C THR A 166 -35.24 -10.56 18.06
N ASN A 167 -35.81 -10.11 19.17
CA ASN A 167 -35.23 -9.87 20.49
C ASN A 167 -34.65 -11.13 21.16
N ALA A 168 -33.67 -10.93 22.06
CA ALA A 168 -33.77 -11.31 23.48
C ALA A 168 -32.40 -11.25 24.19
N ASN A 169 -32.32 -10.47 25.27
CA ASN A 169 -31.40 -10.73 26.38
C ASN A 169 -31.81 -12.03 27.11
N PRO A 170 -30.90 -12.67 27.85
CA PRO A 170 -31.05 -12.49 29.29
C PRO A 170 -29.72 -12.24 30.03
N ALA A 171 -29.84 -11.46 31.10
CA ALA A 171 -28.88 -11.37 32.20
C ALA A 171 -28.74 -12.72 32.92
N GLY A 172 -27.60 -12.96 33.57
CA GLY A 172 -27.45 -14.09 34.51
C GLY A 172 -26.04 -14.56 34.79
N ASP A 173 -25.41 -13.89 35.76
CA ASP A 173 -24.54 -14.36 36.85
C ASP A 173 -23.44 -15.44 36.71
N LYS A 174 -22.45 -15.26 37.58
CA LYS A 174 -21.17 -15.91 37.79
C LYS A 174 -21.27 -17.43 38.03
N THR A 175 -20.27 -18.18 37.56
CA THR A 175 -19.58 -19.20 38.38
C THR A 175 -18.18 -19.50 37.84
N LYS A 176 -17.22 -19.50 38.76
CA LYS A 176 -15.82 -19.93 38.56
C LYS A 176 -15.78 -21.45 38.30
N LYS A 177 -14.94 -21.89 37.36
CA LYS A 177 -14.10 -23.10 37.55
C LYS A 177 -12.87 -23.05 36.62
N LYS A 178 -11.73 -23.42 37.20
CA LYS A 178 -10.37 -23.33 36.67
C LYS A 178 -10.06 -24.44 35.63
N THR A 179 -8.92 -24.24 34.97
CA THR A 179 -8.07 -25.18 34.20
C THR A 179 -8.58 -25.75 32.86
N ASN A 180 -8.27 -25.04 31.76
CA ASN A 180 -7.57 -25.64 30.60
C ASN A 180 -6.96 -24.54 29.72
N THR A 181 -5.67 -24.61 29.43
CA THR A 181 -4.83 -23.62 28.72
C THR A 181 -5.03 -23.63 27.21
N LYS A 182 -6.29 -23.70 26.74
CA LYS A 182 -6.62 -23.56 25.31
C LYS A 182 -7.75 -22.53 25.17
N PRO A 183 -7.57 -21.45 24.39
CA PRO A 183 -8.64 -20.49 24.17
C PRO A 183 -9.83 -21.22 23.54
N LYS A 184 -10.99 -21.17 24.23
CA LYS A 184 -12.23 -21.71 23.70
C LYS A 184 -12.53 -21.02 22.37
N LYS A 185 -12.57 -21.80 21.27
CA LYS A 185 -12.94 -21.27 19.95
C LYS A 185 -14.35 -20.70 20.07
N LYS A 186 -14.50 -19.41 19.77
CA LYS A 186 -15.83 -18.80 19.68
C LYS A 186 -16.65 -19.59 18.65
N LYS A 187 -17.90 -19.89 18.97
CA LYS A 187 -18.83 -20.51 18.01
C LYS A 187 -18.84 -19.63 16.77
N LYS A 188 -18.56 -20.21 15.59
CA LYS A 188 -18.68 -19.48 14.34
C LYS A 188 -20.11 -18.99 14.26
N THR A 189 -20.33 -17.69 14.31
CA THR A 189 -21.63 -17.16 13.93
C THR A 189 -21.85 -17.57 12.48
N PHE A 190 -22.97 -18.21 12.20
CA PHE A 190 -23.42 -18.59 10.85
C PHE A 190 -23.70 -17.31 10.06
N ARG A 191 -22.63 -16.62 9.69
CA ARG A 191 -22.59 -15.67 8.60
C ARG A 191 -21.94 -16.44 7.46
N TYR A 192 -22.57 -16.41 6.29
CA TYR A 192 -21.99 -17.00 5.10
C TYR A 192 -20.54 -16.50 5.01
N GLU A 193 -19.60 -17.45 4.93
CA GLU A 193 -18.22 -17.16 4.56
C GLU A 193 -18.25 -16.20 3.38
N THR A 194 -17.37 -15.19 3.38
CA THR A 194 -17.25 -14.28 2.24
C THR A 194 -16.98 -15.09 0.97
N LYS A 195 -17.27 -14.54 -0.22
CA LYS A 195 -17.09 -15.27 -1.49
C LYS A 195 -15.67 -15.83 -1.62
N GLU A 196 -14.68 -15.11 -1.11
CA GLU A 196 -13.26 -15.51 -1.09
C GLU A 196 -12.99 -16.62 -0.08
N GLU A 197 -13.47 -16.48 1.16
CA GLU A 197 -13.36 -17.54 2.17
C GLU A 197 -13.99 -18.85 1.68
N ARG A 198 -15.16 -18.77 1.03
CA ARG A 198 -15.83 -19.93 0.41
C ARG A 198 -15.01 -20.58 -0.70
N LYS A 199 -14.29 -19.79 -1.50
CA LYS A 199 -13.38 -20.33 -2.53
C LYS A 199 -12.22 -21.07 -1.87
N LEU A 200 -11.61 -20.48 -0.85
CA LEU A 200 -10.50 -21.08 -0.11
C LEU A 200 -10.91 -22.38 0.61
N THR A 201 -12.08 -22.41 1.24
CA THR A 201 -12.61 -23.63 1.88
C THR A 201 -12.88 -24.73 0.86
N ARG A 202 -13.50 -24.40 -0.29
CA ARG A 202 -13.70 -25.36 -1.40
C ARG A 202 -12.38 -25.91 -1.94
N MET A 203 -11.36 -25.08 -2.13
CA MET A 203 -10.04 -25.53 -2.58
C MET A 203 -9.41 -26.49 -1.56
N LYS A 204 -9.49 -26.16 -0.27
CA LYS A 204 -8.96 -26.99 0.82
C LYS A 204 -9.67 -28.34 0.92
N GLU A 205 -11.00 -28.35 0.76
CA GLU A 205 -11.79 -29.59 0.73
C GLU A 205 -11.45 -30.46 -0.47
N ARG A 206 -11.32 -29.87 -1.67
CA ARG A 206 -10.91 -30.61 -2.88
C ARG A 206 -9.53 -31.24 -2.70
N ALA A 207 -8.57 -30.49 -2.18
CA ALA A 207 -7.23 -31.00 -1.90
C ALA A 207 -7.24 -32.14 -0.87
N SER A 208 -8.01 -32.01 0.21
CA SER A 208 -8.16 -33.07 1.23
C SER A 208 -8.81 -34.33 0.66
N LYS A 209 -9.88 -34.18 -0.14
CA LYS A 209 -10.56 -35.32 -0.80
C LYS A 209 -9.63 -36.01 -1.81
N SER A 210 -8.88 -35.24 -2.60
CA SER A 210 -7.90 -35.76 -3.55
C SER A 210 -6.82 -36.58 -2.85
N ARG A 211 -6.20 -36.04 -1.78
CA ARG A 211 -5.19 -36.75 -0.99
C ARG A 211 -5.75 -38.04 -0.38
N LYS A 212 -6.98 -38.00 0.13
CA LYS A 212 -7.64 -39.18 0.69
C LYS A 212 -7.97 -40.23 -0.38
N ALA A 213 -8.29 -39.81 -1.60
CA ALA A 213 -8.52 -40.71 -2.73
C ALA A 213 -7.22 -41.37 -3.20
N GLN A 214 -6.13 -40.60 -3.33
CA GLN A 214 -4.79 -41.13 -3.64
C GLN A 214 -4.34 -42.13 -2.59
N ALA A 215 -4.42 -41.80 -1.30
CA ALA A 215 -4.06 -42.72 -0.22
C ALA A 215 -4.90 -44.01 -0.17
N ARG A 216 -6.11 -44.02 -0.76
CA ARG A 216 -6.93 -45.23 -0.93
C ARG A 216 -6.48 -46.04 -2.13
N ARG A 217 -6.07 -45.37 -3.21
CA ARG A 217 -5.55 -45.99 -4.43
C ARG A 217 -4.20 -46.63 -4.19
N ASP A 218 -3.32 -45.97 -3.44
CA ASP A 218 -1.98 -46.47 -3.09
C ASP A 218 -2.03 -47.64 -2.08
N ARG A 219 -3.18 -47.86 -1.43
CA ARG A 219 -3.40 -48.94 -0.47
C ARG A 219 -4.21 -50.11 -1.08
N SER A 220 -4.65 -49.99 -2.33
CA SER A 220 -5.31 -51.04 -3.10
C SER A 220 -4.35 -51.69 -4.08
#